data_AF-A0A965X5M6-F1
#
_entry.id   AF-A0A965X5M6-F1
#
_cell.length_a   1.000
_cell.length_b   1.000
_cell.length_c   1.000
_cell.angle_alpha   90.00
_cell.angle_beta   90.00
_cell.angle_gamma   90.00
#
_symmetry.space_group_name_H-M   'P 1'
#
loop_
_entity.id
_entity.type
_entity.pdbx_description
1 polymer ?
#
loop_
_entity_poly.entity_id
_entity_poly.type
_entity_poly.pdbx_seq_one_letter_code
_entity_poly.pdbx_strand_id
1 'polypeptide(L)'
;SGDAHIAVDYGRILREGLAGYRARTLEQQEKLELSNFEDLKKSYFYRSILIVLDAVEAFALRYAALAEEQAKTASPERAKELLELARICRKVPMQPAENFHEALQSVWLMHVVLQIESNGHSLSYGRMDQYVYPYYEKSRAEGMSEEQALELLENLWLRTFTVNKIRSWSHTRFSAGSPLYQNVTVGGQTVDGKDAVNELSYMILRSVARCHLPQPNLTVRYHKGLSDAFMQECIQVIRCGFGMPAFNSDEIIIPSFLNIGVKKEDAYNYSAIGCVEVAVPGKWGYRCTGMSFLNFPKTLMIALNDGVDIDSGKRVFEGTGHFLNMESFDDVRKAWDIFVREFCRQAVILDSAADMVLEQE
;
A
#
# COMPACT_ATOMS: atom_id res chain seq x y z
N SER A 1 14.63 -7.87 -2.29
CA SER A 1 13.15 -7.87 -2.14
C SER A 1 12.64 -6.93 -3.19
N GLY A 2 11.52 -7.23 -3.83
CA GLY A 2 10.85 -6.22 -4.64
C GLY A 2 10.41 -5.02 -3.79
N ASP A 3 10.08 -3.92 -4.45
CA ASP A 3 9.89 -2.63 -3.80
C ASP A 3 8.54 -2.53 -3.09
N ALA A 4 7.45 -2.66 -3.84
CA ALA A 4 6.10 -2.33 -3.38
C ALA A 4 6.07 -0.94 -2.70
N HIS A 5 5.57 -0.82 -1.46
CA HIS A 5 5.30 0.50 -0.85
C HIS A 5 4.49 1.41 -1.78
N ILE A 6 3.38 0.87 -2.29
CA ILE A 6 2.44 1.57 -3.16
C ILE A 6 1.00 1.13 -2.88
N ALA A 7 0.06 1.91 -3.38
CA ALA A 7 -1.30 1.48 -3.64
C ALA A 7 -1.51 1.55 -5.15
N VAL A 8 -1.92 0.44 -5.78
CA VAL A 8 -2.27 0.44 -7.20
C VAL A 8 -3.64 1.10 -7.42
N ASP A 9 -4.00 1.38 -8.67
CA ASP A 9 -5.31 1.96 -9.01
C ASP A 9 -6.41 0.88 -8.96
N TYR A 10 -6.75 0.41 -7.76
CA TYR A 10 -7.85 -0.55 -7.55
C TYR A 10 -9.16 -0.01 -8.11
N GLY A 11 -9.43 1.28 -7.97
CA GLY A 11 -10.66 1.91 -8.47
C GLY A 11 -10.81 1.76 -9.98
N ARG A 12 -9.72 1.94 -10.76
CA ARG A 12 -9.74 1.69 -12.20
C ARG A 12 -9.97 0.22 -12.53
N ILE A 13 -9.33 -0.70 -11.82
CA ILE A 13 -9.57 -2.14 -12.01
C ILE A 13 -11.05 -2.48 -11.81
N LEU A 14 -11.70 -1.93 -10.77
CA LEU A 14 -13.13 -2.18 -10.52
C LEU A 14 -14.05 -1.63 -11.62
N ARG A 15 -13.70 -0.47 -12.22
CA ARG A 15 -14.51 0.18 -13.26
C ARG A 15 -14.31 -0.40 -14.65
N GLU A 16 -13.07 -0.73 -15.00
CA GLU A 16 -12.70 -1.16 -16.36
C GLU A 16 -12.52 -2.66 -16.49
N GLY A 17 -12.26 -3.36 -15.38
CA GLY A 17 -11.74 -4.72 -15.39
C GLY A 17 -10.35 -4.81 -16.03
N LEU A 18 -9.68 -5.95 -15.88
CA LEU A 18 -8.42 -6.23 -16.58
C LEU A 18 -8.60 -6.34 -18.10
N ALA A 19 -9.82 -6.58 -18.59
CA ALA A 19 -10.14 -6.52 -20.01
C ALA A 19 -9.90 -5.11 -20.61
N GLY A 20 -10.18 -4.03 -19.85
CA GLY A 20 -9.84 -2.67 -20.26
C GLY A 20 -8.33 -2.44 -20.39
N TYR A 21 -7.54 -2.99 -19.46
CA TYR A 21 -6.08 -2.97 -19.54
C TYR A 21 -5.56 -3.78 -20.74
N ARG A 22 -6.14 -4.95 -21.02
CA ARG A 22 -5.82 -5.76 -22.20
C ARG A 22 -6.05 -4.97 -23.49
N ALA A 23 -7.22 -4.38 -23.64
CA ALA A 23 -7.57 -3.58 -24.83
C ALA A 23 -6.61 -2.42 -25.03
N ARG A 24 -6.32 -1.66 -23.97
CA ARG A 24 -5.34 -0.56 -24.01
C ARG A 24 -3.94 -1.05 -24.40
N THR A 25 -3.49 -2.17 -23.84
CA THR A 25 -2.16 -2.73 -24.14
C THR A 25 -2.05 -3.12 -25.61
N LEU A 26 -3.06 -3.79 -26.16
CA LEU A 26 -3.10 -4.14 -27.59
C LEU A 26 -3.09 -2.88 -28.48
N GLU A 27 -3.91 -1.89 -28.16
CA GLU A 27 -3.96 -0.62 -28.89
C GLU A 27 -2.61 0.13 -28.88
N GLN A 28 -1.88 0.10 -27.76
CA GLN A 28 -0.54 0.70 -27.69
C GLN A 28 0.51 -0.14 -28.42
N GLN A 29 0.36 -1.46 -28.41
CA GLN A 29 1.27 -2.37 -29.10
C GLN A 29 1.18 -2.22 -30.63
N GLU A 30 -0.01 -1.99 -31.17
CA GLU A 30 -0.23 -1.74 -32.60
C GLU A 30 0.43 -0.45 -33.11
N LYS A 31 0.69 0.52 -32.23
CA LYS A 31 1.32 1.80 -32.55
C LYS A 31 2.85 1.75 -32.55
N LEU A 32 3.45 0.61 -32.21
CA LEU A 32 4.91 0.48 -32.10
C LEU A 32 5.56 0.29 -33.46
N GLU A 33 6.62 1.07 -33.72
CA GLU A 33 7.48 0.89 -34.88
C GLU A 33 8.72 0.08 -34.46
N LEU A 34 8.73 -1.23 -34.69
CA LEU A 34 9.81 -2.11 -34.20
C LEU A 34 11.19 -1.85 -34.84
N SER A 35 11.26 -1.00 -35.86
CA SER A 35 12.51 -0.47 -36.39
C SER A 35 13.15 0.59 -35.47
N ASN A 36 12.39 1.13 -34.51
CA ASN A 36 12.86 1.99 -33.43
C ASN A 36 13.21 1.14 -32.19
N PHE A 37 14.43 1.30 -31.68
CA PHE A 37 14.93 0.48 -30.57
C PHE A 37 14.18 0.73 -29.23
N GLU A 38 13.65 1.94 -28.99
CA GLU A 38 12.85 2.24 -27.80
C GLU A 38 11.48 1.53 -27.86
N ASP A 39 10.89 1.47 -29.05
CA ASP A 39 9.62 0.78 -29.27
C ASP A 39 9.81 -0.74 -29.21
N LEU A 40 10.98 -1.26 -29.61
CA LEU A 40 11.33 -2.66 -29.39
C LEU A 40 11.31 -3.01 -27.89
N LYS A 41 11.88 -2.16 -27.01
CA LYS A 41 11.82 -2.37 -25.55
C LYS A 41 10.37 -2.37 -25.03
N LYS A 42 9.57 -1.39 -25.44
CA LYS A 42 8.13 -1.33 -25.09
C LYS A 42 7.38 -2.58 -25.54
N SER A 43 7.76 -3.18 -26.68
CA SER A 43 7.12 -4.41 -27.17
C SER A 43 7.29 -5.60 -26.21
N TYR A 44 8.41 -5.71 -25.50
CA TYR A 44 8.62 -6.75 -24.49
C TYR A 44 7.72 -6.50 -23.28
N PHE A 45 7.63 -5.24 -22.84
CA PHE A 45 6.78 -4.83 -21.73
C PHE A 45 5.28 -5.05 -22.02
N TYR A 46 4.78 -4.68 -23.21
CA TYR A 46 3.37 -4.93 -23.54
C TYR A 46 3.05 -6.42 -23.66
N ARG A 47 3.97 -7.24 -24.19
CA ARG A 47 3.80 -8.70 -24.20
C ARG A 47 3.78 -9.28 -22.80
N SER A 48 4.65 -8.82 -21.90
CA SER A 48 4.64 -9.30 -20.51
C SER A 48 3.33 -8.95 -19.81
N ILE A 49 2.79 -7.74 -20.03
CA ILE A 49 1.46 -7.37 -19.53
C ILE A 49 0.40 -8.37 -20.00
N LEU A 50 0.32 -8.66 -21.30
CA LEU A 50 -0.69 -9.60 -21.83
C LEU A 50 -0.56 -11.00 -21.23
N ILE A 51 0.67 -11.51 -21.06
CA ILE A 51 0.94 -12.80 -20.42
C ILE A 51 0.45 -12.78 -18.96
N VAL A 52 0.73 -11.72 -18.21
CA VAL A 52 0.28 -11.58 -16.82
C VAL A 52 -1.25 -11.51 -16.75
N LEU A 53 -1.90 -10.78 -17.65
CA LEU A 53 -3.36 -10.71 -17.71
C LEU A 53 -3.98 -12.10 -17.95
N ASP A 54 -3.43 -12.89 -18.87
CA ASP A 54 -3.85 -14.28 -19.09
C ASP A 54 -3.65 -15.15 -17.83
N ALA A 55 -2.53 -14.97 -17.13
CA ALA A 55 -2.24 -15.71 -15.90
C ALA A 55 -3.19 -15.36 -14.76
N VAL A 56 -3.56 -14.09 -14.61
CA VAL A 56 -4.54 -13.64 -13.60
C VAL A 56 -5.93 -14.17 -13.89
N GLU A 57 -6.35 -14.15 -15.16
CA GLU A 57 -7.61 -14.76 -15.60
C GLU A 57 -7.64 -16.26 -15.26
N ALA A 58 -6.58 -17.00 -15.63
CA ALA A 58 -6.46 -18.42 -15.31
C ALA A 58 -6.47 -18.67 -13.79
N PHE A 59 -5.82 -17.81 -13.01
CA PHE A 59 -5.81 -17.89 -11.55
C PHE A 59 -7.22 -17.74 -10.96
N ALA A 60 -7.98 -16.73 -11.40
CA ALA A 60 -9.36 -16.52 -10.96
C ALA A 60 -10.29 -17.68 -11.37
N LEU A 61 -10.19 -18.15 -12.61
CA LEU A 61 -10.99 -19.28 -13.12
C LEU A 61 -10.70 -20.59 -12.40
N ARG A 62 -9.46 -20.82 -11.95
CA ARG A 62 -9.11 -21.98 -11.12
C ARG A 62 -9.82 -21.96 -9.77
N TYR A 63 -9.94 -20.80 -9.14
CA TYR A 63 -10.71 -20.67 -7.90
C TYR A 63 -12.22 -20.84 -8.13
N ALA A 64 -12.75 -20.37 -9.26
CA ALA A 64 -14.14 -20.62 -9.62
C ALA A 64 -14.44 -22.12 -9.76
N ALA A 65 -13.61 -22.84 -10.52
CA ALA A 65 -13.74 -24.29 -10.69
C ALA A 65 -13.62 -25.05 -9.36
N LEU A 66 -12.70 -24.63 -8.48
CA LEU A 66 -12.56 -25.21 -7.14
C LEU A 66 -13.81 -24.99 -6.28
N ALA A 67 -14.39 -23.79 -6.31
CA ALA A 67 -15.59 -23.49 -5.56
C ALA A 67 -16.81 -24.30 -6.06
N GLU A 68 -16.97 -24.44 -7.38
CA GLU A 68 -17.98 -25.33 -7.98
C GLU A 68 -17.79 -26.79 -7.57
N GLU A 69 -16.55 -27.28 -7.52
CA GLU A 69 -16.27 -28.64 -7.10
C GLU A 69 -16.62 -28.86 -5.63
N GLN A 70 -16.22 -27.92 -4.75
CA GLN A 70 -16.53 -27.99 -3.33
C GLN A 70 -18.04 -27.87 -3.05
N ALA A 71 -18.79 -27.15 -3.89
CA ALA A 71 -20.23 -27.00 -3.74
C ALA A 71 -20.99 -28.34 -3.90
N LYS A 72 -20.44 -29.30 -4.64
CA LYS A 72 -21.08 -30.61 -4.89
C LYS A 72 -21.27 -31.45 -3.64
N THR A 73 -20.41 -31.28 -2.64
CA THR A 73 -20.39 -32.08 -1.40
C THR A 73 -20.67 -31.24 -0.14
N ALA A 74 -20.89 -29.94 -0.31
CA ALA A 74 -21.20 -29.03 0.79
C ALA A 74 -22.67 -29.12 1.25
N SER A 75 -22.98 -28.57 2.42
CA SER A 75 -24.36 -28.34 2.84
C SER A 75 -25.08 -27.38 1.87
N PRO A 76 -26.42 -27.42 1.77
CA PRO A 76 -27.16 -26.57 0.82
C PRO A 76 -26.83 -25.08 0.92
N GLU A 77 -26.71 -24.55 2.13
CA GLU A 77 -26.39 -23.14 2.40
C GLU A 77 -24.97 -22.80 1.91
N ARG A 78 -23.99 -23.65 2.26
CA ARG A 78 -22.60 -23.44 1.87
C ARG A 78 -22.39 -23.64 0.37
N ALA A 79 -23.11 -24.58 -0.24
CA ALA A 79 -23.09 -24.78 -1.68
C ALA A 79 -23.54 -23.51 -2.42
N LYS A 80 -24.58 -22.82 -1.93
CA LYS A 80 -25.05 -21.55 -2.50
C LYS A 80 -23.96 -20.46 -2.45
N GLU A 81 -23.28 -20.33 -1.31
CA GLU A 81 -22.17 -19.37 -1.17
C GLU A 81 -21.00 -19.68 -2.11
N LEU A 82 -20.62 -20.96 -2.24
CA LEU A 82 -19.55 -21.41 -3.11
C LEU A 82 -19.88 -21.20 -4.59
N LEU A 83 -21.12 -21.46 -5.01
CA LEU A 83 -21.58 -21.20 -6.37
C LEU A 83 -21.60 -19.69 -6.68
N GLU A 84 -21.97 -18.85 -5.71
CA GLU A 84 -21.88 -17.40 -5.88
C GLU A 84 -20.42 -16.94 -5.98
N LEU A 85 -19.52 -17.46 -5.14
CA LEU A 85 -18.09 -17.18 -5.26
C LEU A 85 -17.53 -17.63 -6.62
N ALA A 86 -17.96 -18.77 -7.13
CA ALA A 86 -17.57 -19.23 -8.46
C ALA A 86 -18.04 -18.28 -9.57
N ARG A 87 -19.31 -17.85 -9.51
CA ARG A 87 -19.87 -16.85 -10.44
C ARG A 87 -19.04 -15.55 -10.41
N ILE A 88 -18.69 -15.07 -9.21
CA ILE A 88 -17.88 -13.86 -9.03
C ILE A 88 -16.48 -14.06 -9.64
N CYS A 89 -15.77 -15.14 -9.30
CA CYS A 89 -14.42 -15.42 -9.79
C CYS A 89 -14.37 -15.68 -11.31
N ARG A 90 -15.48 -16.09 -11.95
CA ARG A 90 -15.58 -16.15 -13.41
C ARG A 90 -15.68 -14.77 -14.07
N LYS A 91 -16.11 -13.76 -13.31
CA LYS A 91 -16.31 -12.39 -13.79
C LYS A 91 -15.13 -11.49 -13.48
N VAL A 92 -14.76 -11.37 -12.20
CA VAL A 92 -13.70 -10.45 -11.74
C VAL A 92 -12.38 -11.20 -11.50
N PRO A 93 -11.21 -10.56 -11.73
CA PRO A 93 -11.00 -9.14 -12.03
C PRO A 93 -11.06 -8.79 -13.52
N MET A 94 -11.44 -9.72 -14.41
CA MET A 94 -11.41 -9.48 -15.86
C MET A 94 -12.44 -8.46 -16.33
N GLN A 95 -13.65 -8.54 -15.80
CA GLN A 95 -14.75 -7.63 -16.09
C GLN A 95 -14.97 -6.65 -14.93
N PRO A 96 -15.63 -5.50 -15.18
CA PRO A 96 -16.01 -4.56 -14.12
C PRO A 96 -16.83 -5.23 -13.02
N ALA A 97 -16.60 -4.82 -11.77
CA ALA A 97 -17.45 -5.21 -10.65
C ALA A 97 -18.81 -4.52 -10.75
N GLU A 98 -19.88 -5.15 -10.24
CA GLU A 98 -21.23 -4.57 -10.23
C GLU A 98 -21.86 -4.49 -8.85
N ASN A 99 -21.29 -5.16 -7.86
CA ASN A 99 -21.78 -5.20 -6.48
C ASN A 99 -20.61 -5.28 -5.49
N PHE A 100 -20.91 -5.12 -4.19
CA PHE A 100 -19.91 -5.04 -3.14
C PHE A 100 -19.03 -6.31 -3.03
N HIS A 101 -19.62 -7.49 -3.17
CA HIS A 101 -18.88 -8.76 -3.08
C HIS A 101 -17.91 -8.93 -4.27
N GLU A 102 -18.36 -8.61 -5.49
CA GLU A 102 -17.49 -8.58 -6.67
C GLU A 102 -16.34 -7.58 -6.52
N ALA A 103 -16.61 -6.39 -5.95
CA ALA A 103 -15.60 -5.37 -5.73
C ALA A 103 -14.50 -5.86 -4.76
N LEU A 104 -14.89 -6.39 -3.60
CA LEU A 104 -13.94 -6.90 -2.61
C LEU A 104 -13.14 -8.11 -3.13
N GLN A 105 -13.79 -9.03 -3.84
CA GLN A 105 -13.13 -10.19 -4.44
C GLN A 105 -12.13 -9.76 -5.53
N SER A 106 -12.49 -8.79 -6.37
CA SER A 106 -11.58 -8.24 -7.40
C SER A 106 -10.36 -7.58 -6.75
N VAL A 107 -10.57 -6.79 -5.71
CA VAL A 107 -9.48 -6.15 -4.95
C VAL A 107 -8.58 -7.21 -4.33
N TRP A 108 -9.14 -8.23 -3.68
CA TRP A 108 -8.38 -9.32 -3.08
C TRP A 108 -7.53 -10.10 -4.09
N LEU A 109 -8.13 -10.49 -5.24
CA LEU A 109 -7.40 -11.24 -6.28
C LEU A 109 -6.20 -10.45 -6.79
N MET A 110 -6.37 -9.15 -7.04
CA MET A 110 -5.26 -8.30 -7.44
C MET A 110 -4.22 -8.12 -6.32
N HIS A 111 -4.68 -7.91 -5.09
CA HIS A 111 -3.80 -7.71 -3.94
C HIS A 111 -2.92 -8.93 -3.64
N VAL A 112 -3.47 -10.14 -3.78
CA VAL A 112 -2.70 -11.37 -3.56
C VAL A 112 -1.79 -11.70 -4.74
N VAL A 113 -2.21 -11.50 -5.99
CA VAL A 113 -1.37 -11.72 -7.16
C VAL A 113 -0.13 -10.83 -7.14
N LEU A 114 -0.29 -9.54 -6.82
CA LEU A 114 0.82 -8.60 -6.72
C LEU A 114 1.83 -8.98 -5.61
N GLN A 115 1.39 -9.72 -4.59
CA GLN A 115 2.26 -10.25 -3.53
C GLN A 115 2.78 -11.67 -3.83
N ILE A 116 2.29 -12.32 -4.90
CA ILE A 116 2.85 -13.54 -5.46
C ILE A 116 3.95 -13.21 -6.46
N GLU A 117 3.73 -12.22 -7.34
CA GLU A 117 4.73 -11.81 -8.35
C GLU A 117 6.00 -11.24 -7.70
N SER A 118 5.84 -10.56 -6.57
CA SER A 118 6.90 -9.84 -5.88
C SER A 118 6.78 -10.03 -4.38
N ASN A 119 7.91 -10.26 -3.72
CA ASN A 119 7.96 -10.32 -2.26
C ASN A 119 8.05 -8.93 -1.60
N GLY A 120 7.79 -7.85 -2.32
CA GLY A 120 7.63 -6.51 -1.73
C GLY A 120 6.54 -6.48 -0.66
N HIS A 121 6.68 -5.62 0.34
CA HIS A 121 5.66 -5.41 1.38
C HIS A 121 5.11 -4.00 1.32
N SER A 122 4.15 -3.65 2.19
CA SER A 122 3.47 -2.35 2.16
C SER A 122 2.65 -2.10 0.89
N LEU A 123 2.27 -3.16 0.16
CA LEU A 123 1.20 -3.06 -0.83
C LEU A 123 -0.09 -2.71 -0.07
N SER A 124 -0.67 -1.56 -0.39
CA SER A 124 -1.74 -0.96 0.40
C SER A 124 -3.01 -0.85 -0.41
N TYR A 125 -4.15 -1.01 0.24
CA TYR A 125 -5.47 -0.86 -0.37
C TYR A 125 -5.79 0.60 -0.74
N GLY A 126 -5.15 1.57 -0.09
CA GLY A 126 -5.42 2.99 -0.31
C GLY A 126 -6.79 3.40 0.26
N ARG A 127 -7.48 4.35 -0.38
CA ARG A 127 -8.79 4.88 0.06
C ARG A 127 -9.96 3.95 -0.28
N MET A 128 -9.96 2.75 0.29
CA MET A 128 -10.95 1.71 0.00
C MET A 128 -12.38 2.17 0.27
N ASP A 129 -12.59 2.98 1.32
CA ASP A 129 -13.87 3.58 1.64
C ASP A 129 -14.41 4.54 0.57
N GLN A 130 -13.61 4.95 -0.41
CA GLN A 130 -14.04 5.83 -1.50
C GLN A 130 -14.29 5.05 -2.79
N TYR A 131 -13.30 4.28 -3.26
CA TYR A 131 -13.43 3.61 -4.56
C TYR A 131 -14.32 2.36 -4.52
N VAL A 132 -14.57 1.77 -3.35
CA VAL A 132 -15.51 0.64 -3.18
C VAL A 132 -16.92 1.14 -2.83
N TYR A 133 -17.07 2.36 -2.32
CA TYR A 133 -18.35 2.87 -1.83
C TYR A 133 -19.52 2.79 -2.81
N PRO A 134 -19.37 3.12 -4.11
CA PRO A 134 -20.48 2.98 -5.07
C PRO A 134 -21.05 1.55 -5.15
N TYR A 135 -20.20 0.54 -4.97
CA TYR A 135 -20.61 -0.86 -4.97
C TYR A 135 -21.28 -1.27 -3.66
N TYR A 136 -20.80 -0.74 -2.54
CA TYR A 136 -21.44 -0.89 -1.22
C TYR A 136 -22.85 -0.29 -1.23
N GLU A 137 -22.96 0.99 -1.63
CA GLU A 137 -24.23 1.73 -1.65
C GLU A 137 -25.26 1.03 -2.54
N LYS A 138 -24.86 0.63 -3.74
CA LYS A 138 -25.73 -0.13 -4.65
C LYS A 138 -26.20 -1.45 -4.02
N SER A 139 -25.29 -2.24 -3.46
CA SER A 139 -25.68 -3.52 -2.85
C SER A 139 -26.57 -3.34 -1.62
N ARG A 140 -26.38 -2.29 -0.81
CA ARG A 140 -27.26 -1.95 0.30
C ARG A 140 -28.67 -1.58 -0.20
N ALA A 141 -28.76 -0.80 -1.28
CA ALA A 141 -30.04 -0.47 -1.91
C ALA A 141 -30.75 -1.70 -2.50
N GLU A 142 -30.00 -2.71 -2.96
CA GLU A 142 -30.51 -4.00 -3.46
C GLU A 142 -30.81 -5.02 -2.34
N GLY A 143 -30.66 -4.64 -1.07
CA GLY A 143 -31.08 -5.44 0.08
C GLY A 143 -29.98 -6.20 0.82
N MET A 144 -28.70 -6.00 0.48
CA MET A 144 -27.58 -6.48 1.32
C MET A 144 -27.70 -5.86 2.71
N SER A 145 -27.58 -6.64 3.79
CA SER A 145 -27.60 -6.14 5.17
C SER A 145 -26.25 -5.52 5.59
N GLU A 146 -26.22 -4.75 6.68
CA GLU A 146 -24.95 -4.26 7.25
C GLU A 146 -24.06 -5.41 7.71
N GLU A 147 -24.67 -6.44 8.31
CA GLU A 147 -23.93 -7.60 8.82
C GLU A 147 -23.29 -8.39 7.68
N GLN A 148 -23.99 -8.54 6.54
CA GLN A 148 -23.39 -9.14 5.33
C GLN A 148 -22.19 -8.34 4.82
N ALA A 149 -22.28 -7.00 4.84
CA ALA A 149 -21.16 -6.15 4.43
C ALA A 149 -19.98 -6.25 5.40
N LEU A 150 -20.25 -6.29 6.71
CA LEU A 150 -19.23 -6.46 7.74
C LEU A 150 -18.54 -7.82 7.60
N GLU A 151 -19.30 -8.90 7.44
CA GLU A 151 -18.75 -10.25 7.25
C GLU A 151 -17.84 -10.32 6.01
N LEU A 152 -18.22 -9.68 4.90
CA LEU A 152 -17.37 -9.63 3.71
C LEU A 152 -16.05 -8.87 3.94
N LEU A 153 -16.09 -7.74 4.66
CA LEU A 153 -14.88 -7.00 5.05
C LEU A 153 -14.01 -7.82 6.02
N GLU A 154 -14.61 -8.45 7.02
CA GLU A 154 -13.92 -9.31 7.99
C GLU A 154 -13.22 -10.49 7.29
N ASN A 155 -13.89 -11.11 6.32
CA ASN A 155 -13.28 -12.13 5.46
C ASN A 155 -12.09 -11.58 4.67
N LEU A 156 -12.18 -10.38 4.09
CA LEU A 156 -11.05 -9.73 3.43
C LEU A 156 -9.86 -9.51 4.39
N TRP A 157 -10.12 -9.10 5.64
CA TRP A 157 -9.07 -8.91 6.65
C TRP A 157 -8.41 -10.22 7.07
N LEU A 158 -9.19 -11.29 7.23
CA LEU A 158 -8.67 -12.64 7.45
C LEU A 158 -7.78 -13.10 6.29
N ARG A 159 -8.19 -12.85 5.04
CA ARG A 159 -7.37 -13.15 3.86
C ARG A 159 -6.09 -12.31 3.83
N THR A 160 -6.20 -11.02 4.12
CA THR A 160 -5.06 -10.08 4.21
C THR A 160 -4.04 -10.55 5.25
N PHE A 161 -4.50 -11.04 6.40
CA PHE A 161 -3.64 -11.58 7.45
C PHE A 161 -2.89 -12.86 7.05
N THR A 162 -3.41 -13.63 6.09
CA THR A 162 -2.77 -14.88 5.64
C THR A 162 -1.52 -14.67 4.78
N VAL A 163 -1.29 -13.45 4.29
CA VAL A 163 -0.10 -13.13 3.49
C VAL A 163 1.13 -13.11 4.39
N ASN A 164 2.20 -13.77 3.94
CA ASN A 164 3.43 -13.92 4.73
C ASN A 164 4.68 -13.64 3.90
N LYS A 165 5.72 -13.14 4.56
CA LYS A 165 7.02 -12.80 3.96
C LYS A 165 8.16 -13.21 4.88
N ILE A 166 9.01 -14.10 4.38
CA ILE A 166 10.24 -14.50 5.06
C ILE A 166 11.31 -13.42 4.84
N ARG A 167 12.07 -13.11 5.89
CA ARG A 167 13.20 -12.17 5.87
C ARG A 167 14.44 -12.86 6.46
N SER A 168 15.63 -12.38 6.09
CA SER A 168 16.86 -12.81 6.75
C SER A 168 16.82 -12.42 8.23
N TRP A 169 17.51 -13.18 9.08
CA TRP A 169 17.52 -12.92 10.53
C TRP A 169 17.95 -11.49 10.90
N SER A 170 18.96 -10.95 10.20
CA SER A 170 19.42 -9.58 10.41
C SER A 170 18.31 -8.55 10.16
N HIS A 171 17.49 -8.74 9.12
CA HIS A 171 16.38 -7.86 8.79
C HIS A 171 15.16 -8.10 9.70
N THR A 172 14.88 -9.34 10.10
CA THR A 172 13.77 -9.66 11.02
C THR A 172 13.81 -8.86 12.31
N ARG A 173 15.01 -8.54 12.82
CA ARG A 173 15.18 -7.70 14.02
C ARG A 173 14.65 -6.27 13.86
N PHE A 174 14.65 -5.74 12.64
CA PHE A 174 14.12 -4.41 12.30
C PHE A 174 12.66 -4.48 11.78
N SER A 175 12.12 -5.68 11.59
CA SER A 175 10.74 -5.94 11.14
C SER A 175 10.11 -7.00 12.05
N ALA A 176 10.10 -6.75 13.36
CA ALA A 176 9.57 -7.68 14.35
C ALA A 176 8.05 -7.88 14.19
N GLY A 177 7.58 -9.11 14.40
CA GLY A 177 6.16 -9.47 14.25
C GLY A 177 5.75 -9.94 12.85
N SER A 178 6.72 -10.17 11.96
CA SER A 178 6.50 -10.59 10.57
C SER A 178 5.47 -9.74 9.80
N PRO A 179 5.52 -8.39 9.90
CA PRO A 179 4.50 -7.54 9.30
C PRO A 179 4.59 -7.49 7.78
N LEU A 180 3.43 -7.31 7.14
CA LEU A 180 3.31 -7.03 5.71
C LEU A 180 2.87 -5.58 5.44
N TYR A 181 2.40 -4.86 6.47
CA TYR A 181 2.02 -3.45 6.42
C TYR A 181 0.96 -3.14 5.34
N GLN A 182 -0.03 -4.02 5.15
CA GLN A 182 -1.08 -3.82 4.14
C GLN A 182 -2.07 -2.77 4.64
N ASN A 183 -1.87 -1.51 4.23
CA ASN A 183 -2.62 -0.37 4.77
C ASN A 183 -3.99 -0.19 4.11
N VAL A 184 -5.01 0.12 4.91
CA VAL A 184 -6.30 0.63 4.43
C VAL A 184 -6.53 2.03 5.01
N THR A 185 -6.81 2.99 4.13
CA THR A 185 -7.07 4.38 4.50
C THR A 185 -8.57 4.68 4.41
N VAL A 186 -9.10 5.40 5.40
CA VAL A 186 -10.48 5.90 5.43
C VAL A 186 -10.58 7.38 5.80
N GLY A 187 -11.70 8.01 5.50
CA GLY A 187 -11.99 9.41 5.84
C GLY A 187 -11.21 10.39 4.95
N GLY A 188 -10.82 11.55 5.50
CA GLY A 188 -10.17 12.63 4.76
C GLY A 188 -11.16 13.51 4.01
N GLN A 189 -10.68 14.18 2.97
CA GLN A 189 -11.48 15.14 2.21
C GLN A 189 -11.71 14.73 0.74
N THR A 190 -12.77 15.28 0.16
CA THR A 190 -13.01 15.35 -1.29
C THR A 190 -12.20 16.50 -1.90
N VAL A 191 -12.09 16.56 -3.23
CA VAL A 191 -11.29 17.59 -3.94
C VAL A 191 -11.78 19.02 -3.68
N ASP A 192 -13.07 19.20 -3.40
CA ASP A 192 -13.68 20.47 -3.00
C ASP A 192 -13.52 20.79 -1.51
N GLY A 193 -12.78 19.97 -0.75
CA GLY A 193 -12.46 20.21 0.66
C GLY A 193 -13.61 19.90 1.62
N LYS A 194 -14.60 19.10 1.19
CA LYS A 194 -15.64 18.59 2.08
C LYS A 194 -15.18 17.30 2.74
N ASP A 195 -15.81 16.96 3.85
CA ASP A 195 -15.60 15.67 4.50
C ASP A 195 -15.96 14.53 3.54
N ALA A 196 -15.07 13.54 3.44
CA ALA A 196 -15.25 12.34 2.59
C ALA A 196 -15.73 11.12 3.37
N VAL A 197 -15.90 11.23 4.70
CA VAL A 197 -16.46 10.16 5.51
C VAL A 197 -17.85 9.76 4.98
N ASN A 198 -18.05 8.45 4.79
CA ASN A 198 -19.30 7.86 4.37
C ASN A 198 -19.61 6.58 5.18
N GLU A 199 -20.73 5.91 4.93
CA GLU A 199 -21.14 4.71 5.68
C GLU A 199 -20.09 3.59 5.62
N LEU A 200 -19.41 3.41 4.47
CA LEU A 200 -18.36 2.40 4.34
C LEU A 200 -17.12 2.75 5.19
N SER A 201 -16.83 4.03 5.41
CA SER A 201 -15.78 4.44 6.37
C SER A 201 -16.08 3.86 7.77
N TYR A 202 -17.32 3.96 8.25
CA TYR A 202 -17.75 3.36 9.53
C TYR A 202 -17.71 1.83 9.51
N MET A 203 -18.15 1.19 8.41
CA MET A 203 -18.10 -0.28 8.27
C MET A 203 -16.66 -0.81 8.31
N ILE A 204 -15.70 -0.11 7.71
CA ILE A 204 -14.29 -0.49 7.76
C ILE A 204 -13.74 -0.34 9.19
N LEU A 205 -14.03 0.76 9.89
CA LEU A 205 -13.64 0.92 11.31
C LEU A 205 -14.18 -0.24 12.17
N ARG A 206 -15.47 -0.57 12.03
CA ARG A 206 -16.14 -1.62 12.80
C ARG A 206 -15.60 -3.01 12.47
N SER A 207 -15.43 -3.36 11.20
CA SER A 207 -14.91 -4.67 10.79
C SER A 207 -13.48 -4.90 11.27
N VAL A 208 -12.61 -3.88 11.20
CA VAL A 208 -11.24 -3.98 11.73
C VAL A 208 -11.26 -4.18 13.26
N ALA A 209 -12.12 -3.44 13.97
CA ALA A 209 -12.26 -3.58 15.42
C ALA A 209 -12.79 -4.96 15.83
N ARG A 210 -13.74 -5.52 15.08
CA ARG A 210 -14.30 -6.87 15.31
C ARG A 210 -13.27 -7.97 15.03
N CYS A 211 -12.51 -7.86 13.95
CA CYS A 211 -11.45 -8.83 13.62
C CYS A 211 -10.32 -8.84 14.66
N HIS A 212 -9.94 -7.65 15.17
CA HIS A 212 -8.85 -7.51 16.14
C HIS A 212 -7.54 -8.14 15.65
N LEU A 213 -7.25 -7.98 14.36
CA LEU A 213 -6.04 -8.49 13.70
C LEU A 213 -5.02 -7.37 13.47
N PRO A 214 -3.72 -7.68 13.40
CA PRO A 214 -2.67 -6.70 13.06
C PRO A 214 -2.69 -6.29 11.58
N GLN A 215 -3.58 -6.87 10.77
CA GLN A 215 -3.78 -6.55 9.35
C GLN A 215 -5.30 -6.47 9.08
N PRO A 216 -5.76 -5.53 8.26
CA PRO A 216 -4.98 -4.47 7.60
C PRO A 216 -4.45 -3.44 8.60
N ASN A 217 -3.45 -2.65 8.20
CA ASN A 217 -3.04 -1.48 8.98
C ASN A 217 -4.04 -0.34 8.71
N LEU A 218 -4.89 -0.02 9.69
CA LEU A 218 -5.96 0.95 9.51
C LEU A 218 -5.49 2.38 9.78
N THR A 219 -5.66 3.26 8.80
CA THR A 219 -5.33 4.69 8.92
C THR A 219 -6.54 5.58 8.62
N VAL A 220 -6.79 6.55 9.50
CA VAL A 220 -7.78 7.59 9.33
C VAL A 220 -7.09 8.86 8.85
N ARG A 221 -7.62 9.46 7.78
CA ARG A 221 -7.23 10.81 7.36
C ARG A 221 -8.02 11.84 8.16
N TYR A 222 -7.33 12.49 9.09
CA TYR A 222 -7.84 13.58 9.90
C TYR A 222 -7.87 14.88 9.10
N HIS A 223 -8.97 15.62 9.23
CA HIS A 223 -9.07 17.04 8.90
C HIS A 223 -9.96 17.72 9.94
N LYS A 224 -9.84 19.05 10.08
CA LYS A 224 -10.56 19.82 11.09
C LYS A 224 -12.09 19.80 10.95
N GLY A 225 -12.62 19.38 9.80
CA GLY A 225 -14.04 19.30 9.50
C GLY A 225 -14.67 17.94 9.79
N LEU A 226 -13.92 16.96 10.32
CA LEU A 226 -14.48 15.67 10.71
C LEU A 226 -15.55 15.84 11.78
N SER A 227 -16.64 15.07 11.67
CA SER A 227 -17.70 15.09 12.69
C SER A 227 -17.24 14.49 14.01
N ASP A 228 -17.77 15.02 15.12
CA ASP A 228 -17.56 14.45 16.45
C ASP A 228 -17.98 12.97 16.50
N ALA A 229 -19.07 12.61 15.81
CA ALA A 229 -19.55 11.24 15.75
C ALA A 229 -18.52 10.28 15.14
N PHE A 230 -17.90 10.65 14.01
CA PHE A 230 -16.85 9.82 13.40
C PHE A 230 -15.61 9.72 14.29
N MET A 231 -15.18 10.85 14.89
CA MET A 231 -14.05 10.85 15.81
C MET A 231 -14.30 9.99 17.05
N GLN A 232 -15.53 9.98 17.59
CA GLN A 232 -15.90 9.08 18.68
C GLN A 232 -15.81 7.61 18.28
N GLU A 233 -16.24 7.24 17.07
CA GLU A 233 -16.08 5.88 16.56
C GLU A 233 -14.60 5.50 16.44
N CYS A 234 -13.73 6.39 15.93
CA CYS A 234 -12.29 6.14 15.93
C CYS A 234 -11.75 5.90 17.35
N ILE A 235 -12.20 6.68 18.34
CA ILE A 235 -11.82 6.48 19.75
C ILE A 235 -12.31 5.12 20.27
N GLN A 236 -13.51 4.67 19.90
CA GLN A 236 -13.97 3.33 20.27
C GLN A 236 -13.07 2.23 19.70
N VAL A 237 -12.59 2.37 18.46
CA VAL A 237 -11.61 1.43 17.88
C VAL A 237 -10.29 1.45 18.66
N ILE A 238 -9.78 2.64 19.03
CA ILE A 238 -8.56 2.75 19.88
C ILE A 238 -8.76 2.02 21.20
N ARG A 239 -9.94 2.14 21.82
CA ARG A 239 -10.26 1.49 23.11
C ARG A 239 -10.24 -0.04 23.03
N CYS A 240 -10.32 -0.64 21.85
CA CYS A 240 -10.13 -2.07 21.68
C CYS A 240 -8.69 -2.51 21.98
N GLY A 241 -7.69 -1.62 21.96
CA GLY A 241 -6.37 -1.89 22.51
C GLY A 241 -5.39 -2.63 21.58
N PHE A 242 -5.61 -2.58 20.26
CA PHE A 242 -4.74 -3.24 19.26
C PHE A 242 -3.89 -2.27 18.42
N GLY A 243 -3.82 -1.00 18.83
CA GLY A 243 -2.90 0.00 18.25
C GLY A 243 -3.40 0.72 16.99
N MET A 244 -4.68 0.60 16.64
CA MET A 244 -5.31 1.26 15.48
C MET A 244 -6.55 2.06 15.91
N PRO A 245 -7.04 3.00 15.06
CA PRO A 245 -6.42 3.50 13.83
C PRO A 245 -5.19 4.39 14.09
N ALA A 246 -4.31 4.44 13.10
CA ALA A 246 -3.35 5.55 12.96
C ALA A 246 -4.03 6.79 12.37
N PHE A 247 -3.43 7.96 12.52
CA PHE A 247 -3.93 9.22 11.96
C PHE A 247 -2.90 9.91 11.08
N ASN A 248 -3.29 10.22 9.84
CA ASN A 248 -2.58 11.17 8.99
C ASN A 248 -3.37 12.48 8.94
N SER A 249 -2.67 13.62 8.96
CA SER A 249 -3.33 14.94 8.97
C SER A 249 -3.34 15.59 7.59
N ASP A 250 -4.54 15.74 7.02
CA ASP A 250 -4.77 16.47 5.78
C ASP A 250 -4.27 17.93 5.88
N GLU A 251 -4.30 18.53 7.08
CA GLU A 251 -3.90 19.92 7.35
C GLU A 251 -2.42 20.19 7.02
N ILE A 252 -1.58 19.15 6.99
CA ILE A 252 -0.15 19.27 6.63
C ILE A 252 0.19 18.52 5.35
N ILE A 253 -0.39 17.34 5.13
CA ILE A 253 -0.05 16.49 3.99
C ILE A 253 -0.52 17.12 2.68
N ILE A 254 -1.75 17.62 2.61
CA ILE A 254 -2.27 18.22 1.37
C ILE A 254 -1.45 19.46 0.98
N PRO A 255 -1.20 20.45 1.87
CA PRO A 255 -0.32 21.56 1.55
C PRO A 255 1.08 21.13 1.12
N SER A 256 1.65 20.11 1.76
CA SER A 256 2.99 19.60 1.42
C SER A 256 3.03 18.99 0.02
N PHE A 257 2.01 18.21 -0.36
CA PHE A 257 1.87 17.65 -1.71
C PHE A 257 1.70 18.74 -2.78
N LEU A 258 0.85 19.74 -2.52
CA LEU A 258 0.72 20.88 -3.43
C LEU A 258 2.04 21.64 -3.60
N ASN A 259 2.79 21.83 -2.51
CA ASN A 259 4.07 22.54 -2.52
C ASN A 259 5.16 21.84 -3.37
N ILE A 260 5.14 20.51 -3.44
CA ILE A 260 6.05 19.72 -4.29
C ILE A 260 5.49 19.47 -5.71
N GLY A 261 4.38 20.11 -6.07
CA GLY A 261 3.82 20.09 -7.43
C GLY A 261 2.83 18.96 -7.72
N VAL A 262 2.35 18.23 -6.71
CA VAL A 262 1.25 17.27 -6.90
C VAL A 262 -0.02 18.04 -7.26
N LYS A 263 -0.74 17.56 -8.28
CA LYS A 263 -2.02 18.18 -8.72
C LYS A 263 -3.02 18.18 -7.57
N LYS A 264 -3.88 19.19 -7.52
CA LYS A 264 -4.87 19.33 -6.43
C LYS A 264 -5.74 18.10 -6.29
N GLU A 265 -6.25 17.58 -7.39
CA GLU A 265 -7.14 16.41 -7.40
C GLU A 265 -6.44 15.17 -6.81
N ASP A 266 -5.15 15.04 -7.09
CA ASP A 266 -4.31 13.94 -6.62
C ASP A 266 -3.89 14.13 -5.16
N ALA A 267 -3.56 15.37 -4.77
CA ALA A 267 -3.18 15.71 -3.40
C ALA A 267 -4.33 15.42 -2.43
N TYR A 268 -5.56 15.78 -2.79
CA TYR A 268 -6.74 15.45 -1.97
C TYR A 268 -7.08 13.95 -1.96
N ASN A 269 -6.58 13.18 -2.93
CA ASN A 269 -6.79 11.74 -3.04
C ASN A 269 -5.65 10.89 -2.47
N TYR A 270 -4.71 11.47 -1.72
CA TYR A 270 -3.63 10.70 -1.10
C TYR A 270 -4.16 9.60 -0.17
N SER A 271 -3.35 8.55 0.03
CA SER A 271 -3.57 7.56 1.07
C SER A 271 -2.31 7.32 1.87
N ALA A 272 -2.47 6.73 3.05
CA ALA A 272 -1.37 6.09 3.74
C ALA A 272 -0.92 4.85 2.95
N ILE A 273 0.37 4.57 2.98
CA ILE A 273 1.00 3.42 2.37
C ILE A 273 1.84 2.75 3.46
N GLY A 274 1.72 1.44 3.64
CA GLY A 274 2.55 0.75 4.63
C GLY A 274 2.26 1.20 6.06
N CYS A 275 3.19 1.96 6.63
CA CYS A 275 3.14 2.47 7.98
C CYS A 275 2.42 3.82 8.04
N VAL A 276 3.15 4.92 7.80
CA VAL A 276 2.69 6.29 8.00
C VAL A 276 2.97 7.20 6.80
N GLU A 277 3.81 6.71 5.88
CA GLU A 277 4.14 7.37 4.64
C GLU A 277 2.90 7.50 3.74
N VAL A 278 2.92 8.50 2.87
CA VAL A 278 1.76 8.88 2.06
C VAL A 278 2.14 8.99 0.59
N ALA A 279 1.22 8.55 -0.25
CA ALA A 279 1.37 8.60 -1.71
C ALA A 279 0.00 8.80 -2.37
N VAL A 280 0.01 9.02 -3.68
CA VAL A 280 -1.22 9.05 -4.49
C VAL A 280 -1.44 7.68 -5.12
N PRO A 281 -2.51 6.94 -4.75
CA PRO A 281 -2.79 5.62 -5.31
C PRO A 281 -2.81 5.63 -6.85
N GLY A 282 -2.12 4.66 -7.46
CA GLY A 282 -2.06 4.48 -8.91
C GLY A 282 -1.26 5.54 -9.67
N LYS A 283 -0.71 6.55 -8.98
CA LYS A 283 -0.03 7.70 -9.59
C LYS A 283 1.31 8.04 -8.93
N TRP A 284 1.78 7.19 -8.03
CA TRP A 284 3.09 7.31 -7.39
C TRP A 284 3.96 6.13 -7.78
N GLY A 285 5.26 6.36 -7.93
CA GLY A 285 6.24 5.30 -8.10
C GLY A 285 6.39 4.44 -6.84
N TYR A 286 7.28 3.46 -6.88
CA TYR A 286 7.58 2.66 -5.70
C TYR A 286 8.21 3.51 -4.59
N ARG A 287 8.11 3.03 -3.35
CA ARG A 287 8.83 3.59 -2.19
C ARG A 287 8.66 5.09 -2.02
N CYS A 288 7.46 5.50 -1.58
CA CYS A 288 7.24 6.89 -1.14
C CYS A 288 8.08 7.29 0.09
N THR A 289 8.72 6.32 0.75
CA THR A 289 9.80 6.52 1.74
C THR A 289 11.09 5.89 1.22
N GLY A 290 12.24 6.49 1.56
CA GLY A 290 13.56 6.03 1.10
C GLY A 290 13.91 4.60 1.55
N MET A 291 14.90 4.01 0.87
CA MET A 291 15.38 2.64 1.08
C MET A 291 16.30 2.53 2.29
N SER A 292 17.24 3.46 2.39
CA SER A 292 18.26 3.47 3.41
C SER A 292 17.77 4.07 4.72
N PHE A 293 18.13 3.40 5.83
CA PHE A 293 17.87 3.90 7.19
C PHE A 293 19.15 4.49 7.79
N LEU A 294 19.15 5.79 8.03
CA LEU A 294 20.28 6.47 8.68
C LEU A 294 20.03 6.64 10.18
N ASN A 295 20.93 6.12 11.01
CA ASN A 295 20.85 6.24 12.46
C ASN A 295 21.51 7.54 12.94
N PHE A 296 20.71 8.57 13.17
CA PHE A 296 21.21 9.90 13.54
C PHE A 296 22.03 9.90 14.84
N PRO A 297 21.58 9.29 15.96
CA PRO A 297 22.40 9.17 17.16
C PRO A 297 23.76 8.51 16.91
N LYS A 298 23.80 7.45 16.09
CA LYS A 298 25.07 6.78 15.75
C LYS A 298 25.99 7.68 14.94
N THR A 299 25.44 8.41 13.98
CA THR A 299 26.18 9.40 13.20
C THR A 299 26.78 10.49 14.11
N LEU A 300 26.07 10.88 15.18
CA LEU A 300 26.56 11.90 16.12
C LEU A 300 27.71 11.34 16.93
N MET A 301 27.56 10.11 17.43
CA MET A 301 28.64 9.41 18.14
C MET A 301 29.90 9.30 17.28
N ILE A 302 29.77 8.96 15.99
CA ILE A 302 30.90 8.89 15.07
C ILE A 302 31.55 10.27 14.89
N ALA A 303 30.75 11.32 14.69
CA ALA A 303 31.26 12.69 14.53
C ALA A 303 32.05 13.16 15.77
N LEU A 304 31.54 12.85 16.97
CA LEU A 304 32.19 13.20 18.24
C LEU A 304 33.47 12.39 18.52
N ASN A 305 33.62 11.23 17.91
CA ASN A 305 34.80 10.37 18.04
C ASN A 305 35.75 10.51 16.84
N ASP A 306 35.83 11.71 16.26
CA ASP A 306 36.74 12.03 15.15
C ASP A 306 36.55 11.07 13.95
N GLY A 307 35.31 10.70 13.63
CA GLY A 307 35.01 9.81 12.51
C GLY A 307 35.22 8.32 12.77
N VAL A 308 35.52 7.93 14.02
CA VAL A 308 35.62 6.53 14.43
C VAL A 308 34.28 6.03 14.97
N ASP A 309 33.81 4.93 14.39
CA ASP A 309 32.72 4.15 14.97
C ASP A 309 33.22 3.38 16.20
N ILE A 310 32.72 3.76 17.39
CA ILE A 310 33.12 3.17 18.68
C ILE A 310 32.82 1.68 18.82
N ASP A 311 31.84 1.14 18.09
CA ASP A 311 31.46 -0.28 18.22
C ASP A 311 32.40 -1.17 17.40
N SER A 312 32.80 -0.70 16.22
CA SER A 312 33.68 -1.45 15.32
C SER A 312 35.16 -1.05 15.42
N GLY A 313 35.47 0.09 16.03
CA GLY A 313 36.80 0.69 16.09
C GLY A 313 37.29 1.25 14.74
N LYS A 314 36.45 1.26 13.71
CA LYS A 314 36.83 1.67 12.35
C LYS A 314 36.58 3.16 12.14
N ARG A 315 37.54 3.84 11.50
CA ARG A 315 37.32 5.18 10.94
C ARG A 315 36.51 5.03 9.65
N VAL A 316 35.30 5.58 9.64
CA VAL A 316 34.35 5.44 8.52
C VAL A 316 34.26 6.69 7.65
N PHE A 317 34.77 7.82 8.14
CA PHE A 317 34.91 9.07 7.40
C PHE A 317 36.04 9.91 8.00
N GLU A 318 36.51 10.91 7.26
CA GLU A 318 37.54 11.83 7.73
C GLU A 318 37.05 12.58 8.98
N GLY A 319 37.92 12.69 9.98
CA GLY A 319 37.58 13.27 11.28
C GLY A 319 37.59 14.79 11.25
N THR A 320 36.79 15.41 12.12
CA THR A 320 36.70 16.87 12.29
C THR A 320 37.22 17.34 13.65
N GLY A 321 37.97 16.48 14.36
CA GLY A 321 38.40 16.69 15.74
C GLY A 321 37.61 15.85 16.74
N HIS A 322 38.29 15.38 17.78
CA HIS A 322 37.68 14.63 18.88
C HIS A 322 36.90 15.56 19.83
N PHE A 323 35.80 15.07 20.39
CA PHE A 323 34.92 15.82 21.28
C PHE A 323 35.63 16.53 22.44
N LEU A 324 36.66 15.88 23.01
CA LEU A 324 37.46 16.47 24.11
C LEU A 324 38.22 17.74 23.72
N ASN A 325 38.37 18.01 22.42
CA ASN A 325 39.05 19.19 21.88
C ASN A 325 38.05 20.25 21.38
N MET A 326 36.74 20.02 21.53
CA MET A 326 35.71 20.98 21.13
C MET A 326 35.47 21.99 22.26
N GLU A 327 35.49 23.28 21.94
CA GLU A 327 35.39 24.36 22.94
C GLU A 327 33.96 24.91 23.07
N SER A 328 33.08 24.59 22.12
CA SER A 328 31.71 25.08 22.08
C SER A 328 30.70 24.07 21.54
N PHE A 329 29.42 24.31 21.81
CA PHE A 329 28.33 23.53 21.19
C PHE A 329 28.27 23.75 19.66
N ASP A 330 28.72 24.91 19.18
CA ASP A 330 28.79 25.16 17.73
C ASP A 330 29.80 24.23 17.05
N ASP A 331 30.89 23.86 17.72
CA ASP A 331 31.85 22.89 17.19
C ASP A 331 31.23 21.49 17.07
N VAL A 332 30.46 21.08 18.09
CA VAL A 332 29.67 19.84 18.04
C VAL A 332 28.65 19.86 16.90
N ARG A 333 27.94 20.99 16.73
CA ARG A 333 26.95 21.15 15.66
C ARG A 333 27.57 21.13 14.27
N LYS A 334 28.74 21.76 14.09
CA LYS A 334 29.49 21.73 12.82
C LYS A 334 29.98 20.32 12.50
N ALA A 335 30.55 19.61 13.47
CA ALA A 335 30.97 18.22 13.29
C ALA A 335 29.76 17.34 12.89
N TRP A 336 28.65 17.46 13.61
CA TRP A 336 27.40 16.77 13.26
C TRP A 336 26.92 17.07 11.83
N ASP A 337 26.87 18.35 11.44
CA ASP A 337 26.39 18.77 10.11
C ASP A 337 27.24 18.19 8.97
N ILE A 338 28.57 18.15 9.14
CA ILE A 338 29.48 17.55 8.17
C ILE A 338 29.18 16.05 8.01
N PHE A 339 29.10 15.30 9.11
CA PHE A 339 28.89 13.86 9.07
C PHE A 339 27.51 13.46 8.58
N VAL A 340 26.45 14.15 9.00
CA VAL A 340 25.09 13.81 8.56
C VAL A 340 24.91 14.10 7.06
N ARG A 341 25.54 15.15 6.52
CA ARG A 341 25.54 15.42 5.08
C ARG A 341 26.24 14.33 4.29
N GLU A 342 27.43 13.92 4.73
CA GLU A 342 28.16 12.86 4.05
C GLU A 342 27.40 11.53 4.10
N PHE A 343 26.88 11.13 5.26
CA PHE A 343 26.16 9.87 5.37
C PHE A 343 24.81 9.89 4.63
N CYS A 344 24.16 11.06 4.54
CA CYS A 344 23.01 11.24 3.68
C CYS A 344 23.38 11.07 2.19
N ARG A 345 24.50 11.67 1.75
CA ARG A 345 25.02 11.47 0.39
C ARG A 345 25.30 10.00 0.09
N GLN A 346 25.92 9.27 1.02
CA GLN A 346 26.18 7.84 0.89
C GLN A 346 24.89 7.01 0.83
N ALA A 347 23.89 7.35 1.65
CA ALA A 347 22.57 6.70 1.59
C ALA A 347 21.92 6.86 0.21
N VAL A 348 21.96 8.06 -0.39
CA VAL A 348 21.43 8.29 -1.74
C VAL A 348 22.18 7.50 -2.81
N ILE A 349 23.50 7.35 -2.69
CA ILE A 349 24.30 6.52 -3.60
C ILE A 349 23.89 5.05 -3.51
N LEU A 350 23.69 4.54 -2.29
CA LEU A 350 23.24 3.16 -2.07
C LEU A 350 21.84 2.92 -2.63
N ASP A 351 20.92 3.86 -2.39
CA ASP A 351 19.56 3.80 -2.93
C ASP A 351 19.59 3.80 -4.47
N SER A 352 20.36 4.70 -5.08
CA SER A 352 20.52 4.78 -6.54
C SER A 352 21.09 3.48 -7.13
N ALA A 353 22.05 2.86 -6.45
CA ALA A 353 22.64 1.60 -6.89
C ALA A 353 21.63 0.44 -6.80
N ALA A 354 20.82 0.40 -5.74
CA ALA A 354 19.78 -0.61 -5.60
C ALA A 354 18.67 -0.44 -6.65
N ASP A 355 18.20 0.79 -6.87
CA ASP A 355 17.16 1.09 -7.86
C ASP A 355 17.63 0.73 -9.28
N MET A 356 18.89 1.04 -9.62
CA MET A 356 19.48 0.65 -10.91
C MET A 356 19.48 -0.87 -11.13
N VAL A 357 19.76 -1.66 -10.10
CA VAL A 357 19.75 -3.13 -10.21
C VAL A 357 18.32 -3.65 -10.36
N LEU A 358 17.39 -3.11 -9.58
CA LEU A 358 15.97 -3.49 -9.62
C LEU A 358 15.27 -3.12 -10.93
N GLU A 359 15.69 -2.04 -11.60
CA GLU A 359 15.19 -1.66 -12.92
C GLU A 359 15.71 -2.56 -14.05
N GLN A 360 16.88 -3.17 -13.86
CA GLN A 360 17.53 -4.03 -14.85
C GLN A 360 17.15 -5.51 -14.76
N GLU A 361 16.74 -5.99 -13.58
CA GLU A 361 16.17 -7.33 -13.36
C GLU A 361 14.71 -7.41 -13.86
#